data_AF-A0A945APP9-F1
#
_entry.id   AF-A0A945APP9-F1
#
_cell.length_a   1.000
_cell.length_b   1.000
_cell.length_c   1.000
_cell.angle_alpha   90.00
_cell.angle_beta   90.00
_cell.angle_gamma   90.00
#
_symmetry.space_group_name_H-M   'P 1'
#
loop_
_entity.id
_entity.type
_entity.pdbx_description
1 polymer ?
#
loop_
_entity_poly.entity_id
_entity_poly.type
_entity_poly.pdbx_seq_one_letter_code
_entity_poly.pdbx_strand_id
1 'polypeptide(L)'
;MTLFTVQEKRVILFLIGSLVLGYGIKLYNQSHYYDGFTALTKKEKESFKQTAELAYSSMGKSSEKETKVLKSGSSEKDYTPETEIININTAQKQDLIKLPKIGEVTAERIIRFRDDYGPFKTFDDLMKVKGIGPKTLAKLKSQITL
;
A
#
# COMPACT_ATOMS: atom_id res chain seq x y z
N MET A 1 -16.64 -36.80 -44.08
CA MET A 1 -16.46 -35.34 -44.19
C MET A 1 -15.90 -34.83 -42.88
N THR A 2 -14.67 -34.33 -42.84
CA THR A 2 -14.13 -33.69 -41.64
C THR A 2 -14.70 -32.28 -41.55
N LEU A 3 -15.37 -31.94 -40.44
CA LEU A 3 -16.06 -30.66 -40.25
C LEU A 3 -15.19 -29.39 -40.37
N PHE A 4 -13.85 -29.52 -40.37
CA PHE A 4 -12.92 -28.39 -40.44
C PHE A 4 -11.63 -28.76 -41.16
N THR A 5 -11.03 -27.78 -41.84
CA THR A 5 -9.74 -27.92 -42.54
C THR A 5 -8.56 -27.99 -41.55
N VAL A 6 -7.40 -28.47 -42.01
CA VAL A 6 -6.19 -28.57 -41.17
C VAL A 6 -5.76 -27.20 -40.64
N GLN A 7 -5.94 -26.15 -41.43
CA GLN A 7 -5.58 -24.79 -41.03
C GLN A 7 -6.56 -24.24 -39.98
N GLU A 8 -7.86 -24.47 -40.14
CA GLU A 8 -8.88 -24.08 -39.14
C GLU A 8 -8.62 -24.73 -37.77
N LYS A 9 -8.21 -26.00 -37.73
CA LYS A 9 -7.87 -26.67 -36.47
C LYS A 9 -6.69 -26.03 -35.74
N ARG A 10 -5.67 -25.58 -36.48
CA ARG A 10 -4.50 -24.88 -35.91
C ARG A 10 -4.89 -23.52 -35.35
N VAL A 11 -5.74 -22.79 -36.06
CA VAL A 11 -6.28 -21.50 -35.60
C VAL A 11 -7.13 -21.69 -34.33
N ILE A 12 -8.00 -22.69 -34.31
CA ILE A 12 -8.84 -23.00 -33.14
C ILE A 12 -7.98 -23.38 -31.92
N LEU A 13 -6.94 -24.20 -32.09
CA LEU A 13 -6.02 -24.55 -31.00
C LEU A 13 -5.29 -23.32 -30.45
N PHE A 14 -4.86 -22.41 -31.32
CA PHE A 14 -4.22 -21.16 -30.90
C PHE A 14 -5.18 -20.25 -30.12
N LEU A 15 -6.44 -20.15 -30.56
CA LEU A 15 -7.47 -19.35 -29.89
C LEU A 15 -7.86 -19.92 -28.52
N ILE A 16 -7.99 -21.24 -28.40
CA ILE A 16 -8.27 -21.89 -27.10
C ILE A 16 -7.06 -21.71 -26.17
N GLY A 17 -5.84 -21.88 -26.68
CA GLY A 17 -4.61 -21.68 -25.91
C GLY A 17 -4.49 -20.26 -25.34
N SER A 18 -4.77 -19.23 -26.15
CA SER A 18 -4.72 -17.84 -25.70
C SER A 18 -5.82 -17.52 -24.68
N LEU A 19 -7.02 -18.09 -24.85
CA LEU A 19 -8.13 -17.94 -23.90
C LEU A 19 -7.78 -18.57 -22.53
N VAL A 20 -7.24 -19.79 -22.54
CA VAL A 20 -6.82 -20.49 -21.31
C VAL A 20 -5.68 -19.75 -20.63
N LEU A 21 -4.69 -19.28 -21.39
CA LEU A 21 -3.57 -18.50 -20.86
C LEU A 21 -4.05 -17.18 -20.25
N GLY A 22 -4.94 -16.46 -20.94
CA GLY A 22 -5.53 -15.22 -20.44
C GLY A 22 -6.37 -15.43 -19.17
N TYR A 23 -7.17 -16.50 -19.12
CA TYR A 23 -7.95 -16.85 -17.93
C TYR A 23 -7.06 -17.31 -16.76
N GLY A 24 -5.98 -18.05 -17.05
CA GLY A 24 -4.97 -18.44 -16.07
C GLY A 24 -4.27 -17.24 -15.42
N ILE A 25 -3.89 -16.24 -16.22
CA ILE A 25 -3.32 -14.96 -15.71
C ILE A 25 -4.35 -14.22 -14.84
N LYS A 26 -5.62 -14.19 -15.25
CA LYS A 26 -6.71 -13.57 -14.47
C LYS A 26 -6.90 -14.26 -13.11
N LEU A 27 -6.89 -15.58 -13.06
CA LEU A 27 -7.00 -16.35 -11.82
C LEU A 27 -5.77 -16.20 -10.93
N TYR A 28 -4.56 -16.21 -11.50
CA TYR A 28 -3.32 -16.02 -10.74
C TYR A 28 -3.29 -14.66 -10.04
N ASN A 29 -3.79 -13.61 -10.67
CA ASN A 29 -3.82 -12.27 -10.08
C ASN A 29 -4.93 -12.06 -9.03
N GLN A 30 -5.85 -13.03 -8.85
CA GLN A 30 -7.02 -12.87 -7.98
C GLN A 30 -6.79 -13.33 -6.52
N SER A 31 -5.76 -14.15 -6.25
CA SER A 31 -5.55 -14.75 -4.91
C SER A 31 -4.83 -13.87 -3.87
N HIS A 32 -4.39 -12.65 -4.20
CA HIS A 32 -3.64 -11.78 -3.28
C HIS A 32 -4.20 -10.36 -3.20
N TYR A 33 -5.53 -10.26 -3.06
CA TYR A 33 -6.29 -9.00 -3.03
C TYR A 33 -6.82 -8.73 -1.61
N TYR A 34 -6.05 -7.96 -0.83
CA TYR A 34 -6.39 -7.22 0.40
C TYR A 34 -7.10 -7.96 1.55
N ASP A 35 -6.38 -8.13 2.67
CA ASP A 35 -6.97 -8.46 3.99
C ASP A 35 -6.75 -7.34 5.04
N GLY A 36 -6.44 -6.12 4.58
CA GLY A 36 -5.85 -5.10 5.45
C GLY A 36 -6.61 -3.79 5.62
N PHE A 37 -7.80 -3.63 5.05
CA PHE A 37 -8.61 -2.42 5.28
C PHE A 37 -10.09 -2.76 5.35
N THR A 38 -10.55 -3.13 6.54
CA THR A 38 -11.98 -3.11 6.84
C THR A 38 -12.38 -1.64 6.94
N ALA A 39 -13.12 -1.16 5.94
CA ALA A 39 -13.71 0.17 6.02
C ALA A 39 -14.52 0.27 7.32
N LEU A 40 -14.22 1.27 8.15
CA LEU A 40 -14.96 1.57 9.39
C LEU A 40 -16.45 1.41 9.13
N THR A 41 -17.04 0.41 9.78
CA THR A 41 -18.45 0.09 9.60
C THR A 41 -19.26 1.32 9.98
N LYS A 42 -20.46 1.47 9.39
CA LYS A 42 -21.34 2.60 9.69
C LYS A 42 -21.53 2.76 11.21
N LYS A 43 -21.62 1.64 11.93
CA LYS A 43 -21.75 1.57 13.39
C LYS A 43 -20.56 2.18 14.13
N GLU A 44 -19.34 1.86 13.72
CA GLU A 44 -18.11 2.40 14.33
C GLU A 44 -17.96 3.91 14.07
N LYS A 45 -18.37 4.38 12.88
CA LYS A 45 -18.40 5.82 12.57
C LYS A 45 -19.40 6.57 13.45
N GLU A 46 -20.59 6.03 13.66
CA GLU A 46 -21.60 6.64 14.52
C GLU A 46 -21.16 6.65 16.00
N SER A 47 -20.53 5.58 16.50
CA SER A 47 -20.00 5.58 17.88
C SER A 47 -18.87 6.59 18.09
N PHE A 48 -18.00 6.75 17.08
CA PHE A 48 -16.94 7.76 17.14
C PHE A 48 -17.52 9.18 17.09
N LYS A 49 -18.54 9.41 16.25
CA LYS A 49 -19.25 10.70 16.18
C LYS A 49 -19.94 11.04 17.51
N GLN A 50 -20.63 10.08 18.12
CA GLN A 50 -21.34 10.26 19.38
C GLN A 50 -20.37 10.56 20.53
N THR A 51 -19.27 9.84 20.64
CA THR A 51 -18.25 10.07 21.68
C THR A 51 -17.54 11.40 21.51
N ALA A 52 -17.21 11.78 20.26
CA ALA A 52 -16.67 13.10 19.95
C ALA A 52 -17.67 14.20 20.33
N GLU A 53 -18.94 14.07 19.94
CA GLU A 53 -19.98 15.07 20.19
C GLU A 53 -20.28 15.24 21.70
N LEU A 54 -20.24 14.16 22.48
CA LEU A 54 -20.29 14.20 23.94
C LEU A 54 -19.08 14.92 24.54
N ALA A 55 -17.87 14.62 24.07
CA ALA A 55 -16.65 15.31 24.51
C ALA A 55 -16.71 16.81 24.18
N TYR A 56 -17.13 17.18 22.96
CA TYR A 56 -17.33 18.57 22.53
C TYR A 56 -18.41 19.30 23.34
N SER A 57 -19.53 18.63 23.64
CA SER A 57 -20.62 19.19 24.43
C SER A 57 -20.20 19.43 25.89
N SER A 58 -19.39 18.53 26.46
CA SER A 58 -18.86 18.65 27.82
C SER A 58 -17.82 19.76 27.98
N MET A 59 -17.20 20.21 26.88
CA MET A 59 -16.08 21.15 26.90
C MET A 59 -16.48 22.63 26.78
N GLY A 60 -17.79 22.94 26.80
CA GLY A 60 -18.29 24.31 26.80
C GLY A 60 -18.21 25.00 25.42
N LYS A 61 -19.33 25.53 24.96
CA LYS A 61 -19.44 26.32 23.73
C LYS A 61 -18.53 27.55 23.77
N SER A 62 -17.45 27.53 23.00
CA SER A 62 -16.91 28.73 22.35
C SER A 62 -16.65 28.42 20.88
N SER A 63 -17.28 29.25 20.04
CA SER A 63 -17.41 29.12 18.60
C SER A 63 -16.09 29.29 17.85
N GLU A 64 -15.99 28.58 16.73
CA GLU A 64 -15.17 28.84 15.54
C GLU A 64 -14.29 30.10 15.55
N LYS A 65 -12.96 29.90 15.57
CA LYS A 65 -11.99 30.63 14.72
C LYS A 65 -10.65 29.91 14.76
N GLU A 66 -10.00 29.85 13.58
CA GLU A 66 -8.70 29.23 13.29
C GLU A 66 -7.69 29.26 14.45
N THR A 67 -7.02 28.15 14.72
CA THR A 67 -5.68 28.08 15.37
C THR A 67 -5.13 26.67 15.13
N LYS A 68 -4.13 26.50 14.26
CA LYS A 68 -2.69 26.52 14.59
C LYS A 68 -2.30 25.32 15.49
N VAL A 69 -1.48 24.47 14.89
CA VAL A 69 -0.60 23.44 15.48
C VAL A 69 -0.32 23.65 16.97
N LEU A 70 -0.52 22.60 17.78
CA LEU A 70 0.22 22.26 19.03
C LEU A 70 -0.08 20.77 19.32
N LYS A 71 0.86 19.85 19.07
CA LYS A 71 1.84 19.29 20.03
C LYS A 71 1.18 18.67 21.26
N SER A 72 0.99 17.34 21.23
CA SER A 72 0.88 16.53 22.45
C SER A 72 2.19 15.76 22.61
N GLY A 73 2.93 16.07 23.67
CA GLY A 73 4.11 15.34 24.08
C GLY A 73 3.85 14.64 25.40
N SER A 74 4.24 13.38 25.51
CA SER A 74 4.88 12.81 26.70
C SER A 74 5.37 11.39 26.40
N SER A 75 6.61 11.32 25.95
CA SER A 75 7.57 10.29 26.33
C SER A 75 8.94 10.92 26.07
N GLU A 76 9.47 11.61 27.08
CA GLU A 76 10.86 12.07 27.12
C GLU A 76 11.77 10.83 27.14
N LYS A 77 12.08 10.33 25.95
CA LYS A 77 13.43 9.83 25.66
C LYS A 77 14.10 10.93 24.87
N ASP A 78 15.35 11.21 25.24
CA ASP A 78 16.28 12.09 24.54
C ASP A 78 16.37 11.65 23.06
N TYR A 79 15.45 12.16 22.23
CA TYR A 79 15.40 11.91 20.79
C TYR A 79 16.22 13.01 20.16
N THR A 80 17.53 12.78 20.05
CA THR A 80 18.16 13.15 18.79
C THR A 80 17.31 12.50 17.70
N PRO A 81 16.72 13.24 16.74
CA PRO A 81 16.06 12.63 15.60
C PRO A 81 17.17 11.99 14.77
N GLU A 82 17.64 10.83 15.22
CA GLU A 82 18.28 9.88 14.34
C GLU A 82 17.23 9.62 13.28
N THR A 83 17.46 10.18 12.11
CA THR A 83 16.73 9.82 10.91
C THR A 83 16.96 8.32 10.73
N GLU A 84 16.04 7.52 11.26
CA GLU A 84 16.14 6.06 11.25
C GLU A 84 16.18 5.64 9.78
N ILE A 85 17.36 5.22 9.31
CA ILE A 85 17.55 4.77 7.94
C ILE A 85 16.94 3.38 7.84
N ILE A 86 15.86 3.25 7.07
CA ILE A 86 15.09 2.01 6.96
C ILE A 86 15.62 1.18 5.79
N ASN A 87 15.99 -0.07 6.07
CA ASN A 87 16.40 -1.00 5.03
C ASN A 87 15.18 -1.56 4.29
N ILE A 88 15.04 -1.28 2.99
CA ILE A 88 13.90 -1.68 2.17
C ILE A 88 13.81 -3.21 1.96
N ASN A 89 14.93 -3.92 1.99
CA ASN A 89 14.98 -5.36 1.79
C ASN A 89 14.66 -6.16 3.06
N THR A 90 14.82 -5.56 4.26
CA THR A 90 14.62 -6.27 5.53
C THR A 90 13.53 -5.68 6.43
N ALA A 91 13.14 -4.42 6.21
CA ALA A 91 12.15 -3.73 7.04
C ALA A 91 10.79 -4.43 7.03
N GLN A 92 10.12 -4.35 8.18
CA GLN A 92 8.75 -4.82 8.37
C GLN A 92 7.75 -3.78 7.88
N LYS A 93 6.48 -4.18 7.71
CA LYS A 93 5.41 -3.31 7.20
C LYS A 93 5.29 -2.03 8.04
N GLN A 94 5.36 -2.15 9.36
CA GLN A 94 5.25 -1.06 10.31
C GLN A 94 6.35 -0.02 10.13
N ASP A 95 7.58 -0.45 9.85
CA ASP A 95 8.71 0.46 9.63
C ASP A 95 8.59 1.15 8.28
N LEU A 96 8.20 0.43 7.24
CA LEU A 96 7.98 1.01 5.91
C LEU A 96 6.89 2.09 5.92
N ILE A 97 5.85 1.96 6.75
CA ILE A 97 4.78 2.98 6.88
C ILE A 97 5.30 4.28 7.53
N LYS A 98 6.39 4.25 8.28
CA LYS A 98 7.01 5.47 8.83
C LYS A 98 7.61 6.35 7.73
N LEU A 99 7.91 5.77 6.56
CA LEU A 99 8.51 6.50 5.45
C LEU A 99 7.55 7.52 4.82
N PRO A 100 8.05 8.69 4.40
CA PRO A 100 7.22 9.71 3.78
C PRO A 100 6.59 9.18 2.50
N LYS A 101 5.28 9.42 2.33
CA LYS A 101 4.48 8.99 1.15
C LYS A 101 4.31 7.47 1.02
N ILE A 102 4.70 6.68 2.02
CA ILE A 102 4.42 5.24 2.06
C ILE A 102 3.29 5.00 3.06
N GLY A 103 2.12 4.63 2.53
CA GLY A 103 1.01 4.11 3.34
C GLY A 103 1.03 2.58 3.39
N GLU A 104 0.13 2.00 4.18
CA GLU A 104 0.02 0.54 4.38
C GLU A 104 0.00 -0.25 3.07
N VAL A 105 -0.76 0.24 2.08
CA VAL A 105 -0.90 -0.39 0.77
C VAL A 105 0.42 -0.40 0.00
N THR A 106 1.20 0.69 0.06
CA THR A 106 2.48 0.76 -0.65
C THR A 106 3.55 -0.06 0.07
N ALA A 107 3.58 -0.04 1.41
CA ALA A 107 4.48 -0.85 2.21
C ALA A 107 4.31 -2.35 1.91
N GLU A 108 3.07 -2.81 1.83
CA GLU A 108 2.75 -4.21 1.49
C GLU A 108 3.19 -4.58 0.09
N ARG A 109 3.03 -3.68 -0.89
CA ARG A 109 3.54 -3.91 -2.25
C ARG A 109 5.06 -3.98 -2.32
N ILE A 110 5.78 -3.24 -1.48
CA ILE A 110 7.25 -3.31 -1.38
C ILE A 110 7.67 -4.70 -0.88
N ILE A 111 7.05 -5.18 0.20
CA ILE A 111 7.32 -6.51 0.78
C ILE A 111 7.01 -7.60 -0.26
N ARG A 112 5.81 -7.56 -0.84
CA ARG A 112 5.43 -8.53 -1.87
C ARG A 112 6.37 -8.52 -3.07
N PHE A 113 6.83 -7.34 -3.50
CA PHE A 113 7.76 -7.26 -4.62
C PHE A 113 9.09 -7.97 -4.31
N ARG A 114 9.66 -7.77 -3.12
CA ARG A 114 10.91 -8.46 -2.74
C ARG A 114 10.73 -9.95 -2.51
N ASP A 115 9.53 -10.39 -2.12
CA ASP A 115 9.21 -11.81 -1.97
C ASP A 115 9.03 -12.50 -3.34
N ASP A 116 8.33 -11.84 -4.28
CA ASP A 116 8.01 -12.39 -5.60
C ASP A 116 9.21 -12.32 -6.59
N TYR A 117 9.98 -11.23 -6.54
CA TYR A 117 11.05 -10.92 -7.52
C TYR A 117 12.46 -10.90 -6.92
N GLY A 118 12.58 -11.10 -5.61
CA GLY A 118 13.84 -10.98 -4.87
C GLY A 118 14.18 -9.56 -4.44
N PRO A 119 15.27 -9.38 -3.67
CA PRO A 119 15.63 -8.10 -3.07
C PRO A 119 15.92 -7.02 -4.12
N PHE A 120 15.62 -5.77 -3.76
CA PHE A 120 15.95 -4.58 -4.53
C PHE A 120 17.47 -4.40 -4.59
N LYS A 121 18.01 -4.27 -5.81
CA LYS A 121 19.46 -4.10 -6.04
C LYS A 121 19.84 -2.63 -6.16
N THR A 122 18.90 -1.80 -6.61
CA THR A 122 19.07 -0.37 -6.79
C THR A 122 17.85 0.37 -6.25
N PHE A 123 18.03 1.64 -5.88
CA PHE A 123 16.90 2.48 -5.49
C PHE A 123 15.89 2.69 -6.62
N ASP A 124 16.31 2.61 -7.87
CA ASP A 124 15.42 2.79 -9.02
C ASP A 124 14.51 1.56 -9.22
N ASP A 125 14.89 0.38 -8.70
CA ASP A 125 14.02 -0.80 -8.70
C ASP A 125 12.73 -0.58 -7.90
N LEU A 126 12.74 0.30 -6.90
CA LEU A 126 11.53 0.68 -6.15
C LEU A 126 10.46 1.29 -7.05
N MET A 127 10.82 1.90 -8.18
CA MET A 127 9.84 2.44 -9.14
C MET A 127 9.06 1.36 -9.88
N LYS A 128 9.49 0.10 -9.83
CA LYS A 128 8.72 -1.04 -10.34
C LYS A 128 7.51 -1.36 -9.44
N VAL A 129 7.50 -0.86 -8.20
CA VAL A 129 6.39 -1.02 -7.26
C VAL A 129 5.30 0.00 -7.57
N LYS A 130 4.09 -0.47 -7.87
CA LYS A 130 2.93 0.40 -8.16
C LYS A 130 2.65 1.36 -7.01
N GLY A 131 2.74 2.66 -7.29
CA GLY A 131 2.54 3.75 -6.32
C GLY A 131 3.83 4.46 -5.91
N ILE A 132 4.99 3.94 -6.30
CA ILE A 132 6.29 4.60 -6.11
C ILE A 132 6.70 5.22 -7.46
N GLY A 133 6.54 6.53 -7.57
CA GLY A 133 7.03 7.30 -8.71
C GLY A 133 8.34 8.04 -8.39
N PRO A 134 8.92 8.76 -9.37
CA PRO A 134 10.18 9.48 -9.19
C PRO A 134 10.11 10.52 -8.07
N LYS A 135 8.97 11.19 -7.90
CA LYS A 135 8.74 12.15 -6.79
C LYS A 135 8.75 11.47 -5.43
N THR A 136 8.12 10.30 -5.32
CA THR A 136 8.09 9.50 -4.10
C THR A 136 9.50 9.03 -3.78
N LEU A 137 10.18 8.42 -4.76
CA LEU A 137 11.54 7.91 -4.59
C LEU A 137 12.51 9.00 -4.14
N ALA A 138 12.45 10.19 -4.73
CA ALA A 138 13.30 11.32 -4.34
C ALA A 138 13.12 11.72 -2.86
N LYS A 139 11.92 11.57 -2.30
CA LYS A 139 11.65 11.82 -0.87
C LYS A 139 12.09 10.67 0.04
N LEU A 140 12.18 9.45 -0.51
CA LEU A 140 12.61 8.28 0.23
C LEU A 140 14.13 8.18 0.33
N LYS A 141 14.88 8.56 -0.73
CA LYS A 141 16.34 8.36 -0.84
C LYS A 141 17.15 8.81 0.38
N SER A 142 16.69 9.78 1.16
CA SER A 142 17.37 10.27 2.36
C SER A 142 17.08 9.48 3.64
N GLN A 143 16.14 8.51 3.61
CA GLN A 143 15.67 7.76 4.78
C GLN A 143 15.69 6.24 4.55
N ILE A 144 16.25 5.78 3.43
CA ILE A 144 16.22 4.37 3.05
C ILE A 144 17.61 3.84 2.70
N THR A 145 17.82 2.56 2.97
CA THR A 145 18.95 1.76 2.48
C THR A 145 18.43 0.48 1.81
N LEU A 146 19.29 -0.21 1.08
CA LEU A 146 19.06 -1.56 0.55
C LEU A 146 19.64 -2.61 1.50
#